data_AF-A0A0B1S8E0-F1
#
_entry.id   AF-A0A0B1S8E0-F1
#
_cell.length_a   1.000
_cell.length_b   1.000
_cell.length_c   1.000
_cell.angle_alpha   90.00
_cell.angle_beta   90.00
_cell.angle_gamma   90.00
#
_symmetry.space_group_name_H-M   'P 1'
#
loop_
_entity.id
_entity.type
_entity.pdbx_description
1 polymer ?
#
loop_
_entity_poly.entity_id
_entity_poly.type
_entity_poly.pdbx_seq_one_letter_code
_entity_poly.pdbx_strand_id
1 'polypeptide(L)'
;MEQGYDEFIESMGLTYIRKQRDEQVSLNGHYTEVIVYEGEPPEDVDINGEHPTLIRGYSSEQRNVTYGWELYFPHSANFSLYKQEYWYPSMKSVKPDWDIFNDIPNSCLQTLL
;
A
#
# COMPACT_ATOMS: atom_id res chain seq x y z
N MET A 1 2.17 -13.98 16.50
CA MET A 1 1.43 -12.76 16.86
C MET A 1 0.60 -12.43 15.65
N GLU A 2 -0.73 -12.38 15.79
CA GLU A 2 -1.59 -11.89 14.72
C GLU A 2 -1.27 -10.40 14.55
N GLN A 3 -0.71 -10.05 13.41
CA GLN A 3 -0.37 -8.67 13.07
C GLN A 3 -1.68 -7.89 12.95
N GLY A 4 -1.85 -6.87 13.79
CA GLY A 4 -3.01 -5.98 13.71
C GLY A 4 -3.00 -5.16 12.42
N TYR A 5 -4.15 -4.63 12.00
CA TYR A 5 -4.22 -3.77 10.80
C TYR A 5 -3.28 -2.57 10.90
N ASP A 6 -3.18 -1.92 12.06
CA ASP A 6 -2.29 -0.78 12.27
C ASP A 6 -0.81 -1.19 12.17
N GLU A 7 -0.43 -2.32 12.78
CA GLU A 7 0.92 -2.89 12.68
C GLU A 7 1.28 -3.27 11.23
N PHE A 8 0.30 -3.75 10.46
CA PHE A 8 0.46 -3.99 9.03
C PHE A 8 0.72 -2.69 8.26
N ILE A 9 -0.07 -1.63 8.50
CA ILE A 9 0.12 -0.33 7.84
C ILE A 9 1.47 0.30 8.21
N GLU A 10 1.88 0.21 9.47
CA GLU A 10 3.19 0.66 9.94
C GLU A 10 4.33 -0.14 9.30
N SER A 11 4.18 -1.48 9.18
CA SER A 11 5.18 -2.33 8.53
C SER A 11 5.36 -2.02 7.03
N MET A 12 4.38 -1.38 6.40
CA MET A 12 4.50 -0.91 5.02
C MET A 12 5.14 0.48 4.92
N GLY A 13 5.50 1.11 6.05
CA GLY A 13 6.12 2.42 6.12
C GLY A 13 5.23 3.58 5.67
N LEU A 14 3.92 3.35 5.51
CA LEU A 14 2.97 4.36 5.03
C LEU A 14 2.77 5.52 6.01
N THR A 15 3.17 5.35 7.28
CA THR A 15 3.12 6.41 8.31
C THR A 15 4.24 7.43 8.18
N TYR A 16 5.24 7.19 7.31
CA TYR A 16 6.44 8.03 7.16
C TYR A 16 6.43 8.89 5.88
N ILE A 17 5.37 8.81 5.08
CA ILE A 17 5.25 9.59 3.85
C ILE A 17 4.66 10.98 4.12
N ARG A 18 5.10 11.98 3.35
CA ARG A 18 4.62 13.37 3.43
C ARG A 18 4.14 13.86 2.08
N LYS A 19 3.16 14.76 2.07
CA LYS A 19 2.67 15.40 0.84
C LYS A 19 3.84 16.07 0.14
N GLN A 20 4.02 15.76 -1.14
CA GLN A 20 5.04 16.37 -2.00
C GLN A 20 4.41 17.31 -3.02
N ARG A 21 3.44 16.80 -3.80
CA ARG A 21 2.88 17.51 -4.95
C ARG A 21 1.50 16.98 -5.31
N ASP A 22 0.76 17.76 -6.08
CA ASP A 22 -0.42 17.30 -6.80
C ASP A 22 0.01 16.83 -8.20
N GLU A 23 -0.59 15.76 -8.70
CA GLU A 23 -0.24 15.11 -9.98
C GLU A 23 -1.49 14.55 -10.67
N GLN A 24 -1.43 14.30 -11.98
CA GLN A 24 -2.45 13.52 -12.69
C GLN A 24 -1.88 12.16 -13.08
N VAL A 25 -2.53 11.10 -12.63
CA VAL A 25 -2.16 9.71 -12.93
C VAL A 25 -3.24 9.06 -13.78
N SER A 26 -2.86 8.19 -14.71
CA SER A 26 -3.80 7.43 -15.53
C SER A 26 -4.28 6.20 -14.75
N LEU A 27 -5.54 6.21 -14.33
CA LEU A 27 -6.18 5.12 -13.59
C LEU A 27 -7.40 4.64 -14.40
N ASN A 28 -7.44 3.35 -14.75
CA ASN A 28 -8.49 2.77 -15.59
C ASN A 28 -8.73 3.55 -16.90
N GLY A 29 -7.68 4.10 -17.53
CA GLY A 29 -7.79 4.85 -18.78
C GLY A 29 -8.30 6.29 -18.62
N HIS A 30 -8.47 6.79 -17.40
CA HIS A 30 -8.84 8.16 -17.11
C HIS A 30 -7.76 8.86 -16.27
N TYR A 31 -7.45 10.11 -16.62
CA TYR A 31 -6.59 10.93 -15.78
C TYR A 31 -7.34 11.31 -14.50
N THR A 32 -6.74 10.97 -13.38
CA THR A 32 -7.26 11.24 -12.03
C THR A 32 -6.27 12.15 -11.32
N GLU A 33 -6.78 13.25 -10.77
CA GLU A 33 -6.00 14.12 -9.90
C GLU A 33 -5.75 13.44 -8.56
N VAL A 34 -4.48 13.40 -8.17
CA VAL A 34 -4.00 12.78 -6.95
C VAL A 34 -2.99 13.68 -6.26
N ILE A 35 -2.88 13.51 -4.96
CA ILE A 35 -1.80 14.02 -4.14
C ILE A 35 -0.79 12.90 -3.99
N VAL A 36 0.45 13.21 -4.37
CA VAL A 36 1.59 12.31 -4.21
C VAL A 36 2.22 12.57 -2.85
N TYR A 37 2.38 11.50 -2.10
CA TYR A 37 3.09 11.47 -0.82
C TYR A 37 4.36 10.64 -1.00
N GLU A 38 5.47 11.09 -0.44
CA GLU A 38 6.74 10.35 -0.48
C GLU A 38 7.45 10.41 0.86
N GLY A 39 8.21 9.37 1.16
CA GLY A 39 9.06 9.29 2.34
C GLY A 39 10.03 8.10 2.27
N GLU A 40 11.12 8.23 3.01
CA GLU A 40 12.03 7.11 3.27
C GLU A 40 11.44 6.28 4.43
N PRO A 41 11.31 4.96 4.28
CA PRO A 41 10.90 4.13 5.40
C PRO A 41 12.00 4.09 6.46
N PRO A 42 11.66 3.86 7.74
CA PRO A 42 12.66 3.58 8.77
C PRO A 42 13.33 2.22 8.53
N GLU A 43 14.55 2.07 9.04
CA GLU A 43 15.44 0.91 8.78
C GLU A 43 14.84 -0.45 9.19
N ASP A 44 13.82 -0.47 10.05
CA ASP A 44 13.13 -1.68 10.50
C ASP A 44 11.98 -2.12 9.57
N VAL A 45 11.62 -1.31 8.57
CA VAL A 45 10.70 -1.70 7.51
C VAL A 45 11.45 -2.58 6.51
N ASP A 46 11.12 -3.85 6.54
CA ASP A 46 11.64 -4.89 5.66
C ASP A 46 10.49 -5.55 4.89
N ILE A 47 10.64 -5.65 3.58
CA ILE A 47 9.65 -6.26 2.71
C ILE A 47 10.31 -7.42 1.97
N ASN A 48 10.09 -8.62 2.47
CA ASN A 48 10.66 -9.88 1.97
C ASN A 48 12.20 -9.95 2.04
N GLY A 49 12.79 -9.44 3.12
CA GLY A 49 14.23 -9.45 3.38
C GLY A 49 14.99 -8.26 2.80
N GLU A 50 14.30 -7.27 2.25
CA GLU A 50 14.89 -6.11 1.59
C GLU A 50 14.23 -4.80 2.04
N HIS A 51 15.07 -3.80 2.27
CA HIS A 51 14.65 -2.48 2.72
C HIS A 51 14.40 -1.55 1.53
N PRO A 52 13.18 -1.03 1.34
CA PRO A 52 12.91 -0.04 0.32
C PRO A 52 13.61 1.28 0.64
N THR A 53 14.10 2.01 -0.37
CA THR A 53 14.69 3.34 -0.19
C THR A 53 13.67 4.47 -0.30
N LEU A 54 12.52 4.21 -0.92
CA LEU A 54 11.47 5.22 -1.09
C LEU A 54 10.10 4.53 -1.11
N ILE A 55 9.18 5.11 -0.37
CA ILE A 55 7.76 4.79 -0.43
C ILE A 55 7.06 5.98 -1.07
N ARG A 56 6.17 5.69 -2.02
CA ARG A 56 5.31 6.70 -2.65
C ARG A 56 3.86 6.28 -2.55
N GLY A 57 2.99 7.17 -2.08
CA GLY A 57 1.54 6.97 -2.02
C GLY A 57 0.79 7.95 -2.92
N TYR A 58 -0.33 7.51 -3.47
CA TYR A 58 -1.21 8.30 -4.34
C TYR A 58 -2.61 8.34 -3.74
N SER A 59 -3.05 9.51 -3.27
CA SER A 59 -4.36 9.65 -2.64
C SER A 59 -5.16 10.83 -3.18
N SER A 60 -6.47 10.83 -2.98
CA SER A 60 -7.35 11.95 -3.32
C SER A 60 -8.07 12.43 -2.06
N GLU A 61 -7.78 13.67 -1.65
CA GLU A 61 -8.49 14.34 -0.55
C GLU A 61 -9.99 14.48 -0.85
N GLN A 62 -10.34 14.84 -2.08
CA GLN A 62 -11.74 15.02 -2.48
C GLN A 62 -12.58 13.74 -2.32
N ARG A 63 -11.97 12.58 -2.61
CA ARG A 63 -12.65 11.28 -2.58
C ARG A 63 -12.36 10.48 -1.32
N ASN A 64 -11.45 10.96 -0.47
CA ASN A 64 -10.98 10.29 0.75
C ASN A 64 -10.55 8.83 0.48
N VAL A 65 -9.73 8.64 -0.56
CA VAL A 65 -9.22 7.32 -0.98
C VAL A 65 -7.74 7.38 -1.30
N THR A 66 -7.04 6.28 -1.00
CA THR A 66 -5.70 6.00 -1.51
C THR A 66 -5.83 5.04 -2.68
N TYR A 67 -5.36 5.47 -3.86
CA TYR A 67 -5.44 4.72 -5.10
C TYR A 67 -4.31 3.73 -5.27
N GLY A 68 -3.18 3.96 -4.60
CA GLY A 68 -2.08 3.04 -4.68
C GLY A 68 -0.86 3.53 -3.94
N TRP A 69 0.11 2.64 -3.85
CA TRP A 69 1.43 2.95 -3.35
C TRP A 69 2.49 2.15 -4.10
N GLU A 70 3.70 2.70 -4.14
CA GLU A 70 4.88 2.12 -4.74
C GLU A 70 5.99 2.06 -3.71
N LEU A 71 6.79 1.00 -3.81
CA LEU A 71 8.00 0.78 -3.04
C LEU A 71 9.14 0.73 -4.04
N TYR A 72 10.15 1.56 -3.85
CA TYR A 72 11.37 1.54 -4.64
C TYR A 72 12.48 0.93 -3.81
N PHE A 73 13.27 0.08 -4.44
CA PHE A 73 14.36 -0.62 -3.81
C PHE A 73 15.70 -0.20 -4.44
N PRO A 74 16.78 -0.18 -3.67
CA PRO A 74 18.10 0.11 -4.20
C PRO A 74 18.52 -1.01 -5.14
N HIS A 75 19.30 -0.67 -6.17
CA HIS A 75 19.90 -1.68 -7.01
C HIS A 75 20.98 -2.45 -6.22
N SER A 76 20.87 -3.78 -6.16
CA SER A 76 21.87 -4.63 -5.54
C SER A 76 22.24 -5.80 -6.46
N ALA A 77 23.45 -6.33 -6.31
CA ALA A 77 23.92 -7.46 -7.14
C ALA A 77 23.10 -8.74 -6.91
N ASN A 78 22.43 -8.86 -5.77
CA ASN A 78 21.69 -10.05 -5.34
C ASN A 78 20.16 -9.84 -5.31
N PHE A 79 19.69 -8.64 -5.65
CA PHE A 79 18.27 -8.27 -5.61
C PHE A 79 17.86 -7.52 -6.88
N SER A 80 16.96 -8.13 -7.66
CA SER A 80 16.55 -7.61 -8.97
C SER A 80 15.28 -6.78 -8.94
N LEU A 81 14.54 -6.78 -7.82
CA LEU A 81 13.29 -6.02 -7.72
C LEU A 81 13.65 -4.54 -7.51
N TYR A 82 13.39 -3.72 -8.52
CA TYR A 82 13.59 -2.27 -8.43
C TYR A 82 12.35 -1.56 -7.86
N LYS A 83 11.16 -2.08 -8.17
CA LYS A 83 9.91 -1.45 -7.81
C LYS A 83 8.82 -2.49 -7.58
N GLN A 84 8.00 -2.27 -6.56
CA GLN A 84 6.77 -2.99 -6.30
C GLN A 84 5.62 -1.99 -6.20
N GLU A 85 4.46 -2.33 -6.79
CA GLU A 85 3.34 -1.41 -6.91
C GLU A 85 2.03 -2.10 -6.54
N TYR A 86 1.14 -1.34 -5.90
CA TYR A 86 -0.21 -1.76 -5.59
C TYR A 86 -1.17 -0.66 -6.04
N TRP A 87 -2.12 -1.02 -6.91
CA TRP A 87 -3.08 -0.07 -7.48
C TRP A 87 -4.51 -0.57 -7.30
N TYR A 88 -5.38 0.34 -6.87
CA TYR A 88 -6.80 0.16 -6.65
C TYR A 88 -7.60 1.26 -7.37
N PRO A 89 -7.62 1.26 -8.71
CA PRO A 89 -8.22 2.35 -9.50
C PRO A 89 -9.71 2.59 -9.22
N SER A 90 -10.41 1.56 -8.75
CA SER A 90 -11.85 1.58 -8.44
C SER A 90 -12.15 1.78 -6.96
N MET A 91 -11.15 2.08 -6.13
CA MET A 91 -11.31 2.28 -4.69
C MET A 91 -12.33 3.37 -4.37
N LYS A 92 -13.16 3.13 -3.36
CA LYS A 92 -14.18 4.06 -2.87
C LYS A 92 -14.14 4.12 -1.35
N SER A 93 -14.30 5.32 -0.80
CA SER A 93 -14.48 5.50 0.64
C SER A 93 -15.90 5.06 1.00
N VAL A 94 -16.03 4.00 1.78
CA VAL A 94 -17.31 3.47 2.26
C VAL A 94 -17.20 3.20 3.76
N LYS A 95 -18.35 3.07 4.43
CA LYS A 95 -18.37 2.68 5.85
C LYS A 95 -17.76 1.27 5.98
N PRO A 96 -16.88 1.02 6.97
CA PRO A 96 -16.35 -0.31 7.23
C PRO A 96 -17.48 -1.32 7.45
N ASP A 97 -17.35 -2.46 6.79
CA ASP A 97 -18.20 -3.62 6.99
C ASP A 97 -17.37 -4.69 7.73
N TRP A 98 -17.68 -4.92 9.00
CA TRP A 98 -16.96 -5.88 9.83
C TRP A 98 -17.42 -7.33 9.58
N ASP A 99 -18.59 -7.52 8.95
CA ASP A 99 -19.11 -8.85 8.66
C ASP A 99 -18.36 -9.53 7.50
N ILE A 100 -17.55 -8.78 6.75
CA ILE A 100 -16.68 -9.32 5.69
C ILE A 100 -15.70 -10.40 6.21
N PHE A 101 -15.34 -10.36 7.50
CA PHE A 101 -14.49 -11.37 8.13
C PHE A 101 -15.29 -12.54 8.73
N ASN A 102 -16.61 -12.42 8.81
CA ASN A 102 -17.49 -13.48 9.28
C ASN A 102 -17.94 -14.39 8.13
N ASP A 103 -17.97 -13.88 6.90
CA ASP A 103 -18.34 -14.61 5.67
C ASP A 103 -17.14 -15.29 4.99
N ILE A 104 -16.18 -15.79 5.78
CA ILE A 104 -15.05 -16.56 5.23
C ILE A 104 -15.58 -17.94 4.76
N PRO A 105 -15.43 -18.29 3.47
CA PRO A 105 -15.88 -19.60 2.99
C PRO A 105 -15.24 -20.74 3.79
N ASN A 106 -16.03 -21.74 4.19
CA ASN A 106 -15.53 -22.88 4.98
C ASN A 106 -14.30 -23.58 4.36
N SER A 107 -14.15 -23.53 3.03
CA SER A 107 -12.97 -24.03 2.31
C SER A 107 -11.67 -23.33 2.70
N CYS A 108 -11.72 -22.06 3.11
CA CYS A 108 -10.55 -21.30 3.56
C CYS A 108 -10.12 -21.67 4.98
N LEU A 109 -10.98 -22.36 5.75
CA LEU A 109 -10.70 -22.80 7.12
C LEU A 109 -10.17 -24.24 7.19
N GLN A 110 -10.05 -24.94 6.06
CA GLN A 110 -9.77 -26.39 6.02
C GLN A 110 -8.30 -26.81 6.14
N THR A 111 -7.37 -25.92 6.51
CA THR A 111 -5.94 -26.28 6.59
C THR A 111 -5.38 -26.21 8.01
N LEU A 112 -5.93 -27.00 8.93
CA LEU A 112 -5.29 -27.35 10.21
C LEU A 112 -5.71 -28.77 10.62
N LEU A 113 -5.15 -29.78 9.96
CA LEU A 113 -5.02 -31.15 10.46
C LEU A 113 -3.63 -31.67 10.15
#